data_AF-A0A7J2JKB2-F1
#
_entry.id   AF-A0A7J2JKB2-F1
#
_cell.length_a   1.000
_cell.length_b   1.000
_cell.length_c   1.000
_cell.angle_alpha   90.00
_cell.angle_beta   90.00
_cell.angle_gamma   90.00
#
_symmetry.space_group_name_H-M   'P 1'
#
loop_
_entity.id
_entity.type
_entity.pdbx_description
1 polymer ?
#
loop_
_entity_poly.entity_id
_entity_poly.type
_entity_poly.pdbx_seq_one_letter_code
_entity_poly.pdbx_strand_id
1 'polypeptide(L)'
;MVAIIIAALFLSCSVGQREVLPAPKGFFIKEGEDINFTYWDYNISINYLSADPQRVLVKVNGKVINEINKSIDDFPRGVYWKFKDLRFELKPVIWRINEEGRNLPYFEETWNTTELYFEVCILSPYPSENNFIKKIGAIGMVIAIAVIITAIIVTKKIRRGTK
;
A
#
# COMPACT_ATOMS: atom_id res chain seq x y z
N MET A 1 -39.48 -30.69 2.59
CA MET A 1 -38.34 -29.90 2.08
C MET A 1 -37.78 -29.02 3.19
N VAL A 2 -37.06 -29.62 4.15
CA VAL A 2 -36.43 -28.90 5.28
C VAL A 2 -34.90 -29.06 5.26
N ALA A 3 -34.38 -29.87 4.33
CA ALA A 3 -32.97 -30.24 4.28
C ALA A 3 -32.04 -29.22 3.59
N ILE A 4 -32.56 -28.14 2.98
CA ILE A 4 -31.74 -27.21 2.17
C ILE A 4 -31.22 -26.01 3.00
N ILE A 5 -31.76 -25.75 4.19
CA ILE A 5 -31.42 -24.52 4.94
C ILE A 5 -30.12 -24.65 5.74
N ILE A 6 -29.62 -25.87 6.00
CA ILE A 6 -28.44 -26.06 6.87
C ILE A 6 -27.11 -25.90 6.12
N ALA A 7 -27.09 -25.98 4.79
CA ALA A 7 -25.86 -25.82 4.01
C ALA A 7 -25.32 -24.37 3.94
N ALA A 8 -26.13 -23.37 4.33
CA ALA A 8 -25.74 -21.96 4.29
C ALA A 8 -24.92 -21.50 5.51
N LEU A 9 -24.80 -22.33 6.56
CA LEU A 9 -24.08 -21.97 7.79
C LEU A 9 -22.58 -22.31 7.77
N PHE A 10 -22.10 -23.03 6.75
CA PHE A 10 -20.70 -23.45 6.67
C PHE A 10 -19.78 -22.52 5.85
N LEU A 11 -20.28 -21.38 5.35
CA LEU A 11 -19.48 -20.38 4.63
C LEU A 11 -18.92 -19.26 5.52
N SER A 12 -19.07 -19.35 6.85
CA SER A 12 -18.46 -18.40 7.80
C SER A 12 -17.01 -18.74 8.17
N CYS A 13 -16.39 -19.74 7.54
CA CYS A 13 -14.95 -19.97 7.63
C CYS A 13 -14.18 -19.05 6.67
N SER A 14 -14.42 -17.74 6.70
CA SER A 14 -13.37 -16.79 6.32
C SER A 14 -12.40 -16.72 7.49
N VAL A 15 -11.59 -17.76 7.63
CA VAL A 15 -10.37 -17.74 8.43
C VAL A 15 -9.61 -16.51 7.94
N GLY A 16 -9.58 -15.46 8.76
CA GLY A 16 -8.82 -14.26 8.46
C GLY A 16 -7.37 -14.68 8.32
N GLN A 17 -6.89 -14.81 7.08
CA GLN A 17 -5.46 -14.88 6.81
C GLN A 17 -4.88 -13.59 7.38
N ARG A 18 -4.13 -13.70 8.47
CA ARG A 18 -3.25 -12.62 8.92
C ARG A 18 -2.26 -12.40 7.77
N GLU A 19 -2.48 -11.37 6.98
CA GLU A 19 -1.52 -10.95 5.98
C GLU A 19 -0.23 -10.59 6.71
N VAL A 20 0.83 -11.36 6.43
CA VAL A 20 2.18 -11.02 6.88
C VAL A 20 2.61 -9.81 6.07
N LEU A 21 3.08 -8.77 6.75
CA LEU A 21 3.59 -7.58 6.07
C LEU A 21 4.77 -7.95 5.16
N PRO A 22 4.80 -7.49 3.91
CA PRO A 22 5.96 -7.64 3.04
C PRO A 22 7.15 -6.95 3.68
N ALA A 23 8.33 -7.53 3.50
CA ALA A 23 9.57 -6.87 3.88
C ALA A 23 9.68 -5.49 3.19
N PRO A 24 10.36 -4.51 3.80
CA PRO A 24 10.72 -3.28 3.12
C PRO A 24 11.44 -3.56 1.81
N LYS A 25 11.24 -2.69 0.83
CA LYS A 25 11.96 -2.74 -0.44
C LYS A 25 12.81 -1.49 -0.59
N GLY A 26 14.12 -1.68 -0.66
CA GLY A 26 15.09 -0.59 -0.81
C GLY A 26 16.10 -0.84 -1.92
N PHE A 27 16.63 0.22 -2.49
CA PHE A 27 17.64 0.20 -3.54
C PHE A 27 18.38 1.54 -3.62
N PHE A 28 19.55 1.52 -4.24
CA PHE A 28 20.31 2.71 -4.60
C PHE A 28 19.86 3.22 -5.98
N ILE A 29 19.80 4.53 -6.16
CA ILE A 29 19.47 5.19 -7.42
C ILE A 29 20.48 6.29 -7.72
N LYS A 30 20.96 6.35 -8.96
CA LYS A 30 21.90 7.38 -9.43
C LYS A 30 21.22 8.48 -10.22
N GLU A 31 21.88 9.62 -10.32
CA GLU A 31 21.40 10.74 -11.12
C GLU A 31 21.10 10.30 -12.57
N GLY A 32 19.93 10.69 -13.08
CA GLY A 32 19.43 10.32 -14.39
C GLY A 32 18.67 9.00 -14.46
N GLU A 33 18.69 8.18 -13.40
CA GLU A 33 17.99 6.89 -13.39
C GLU A 33 16.49 7.02 -13.10
N ASP A 34 15.73 6.07 -13.65
CA ASP A 34 14.31 5.84 -13.34
C ASP A 34 14.15 4.37 -12.92
N ILE A 35 13.59 4.16 -11.74
CA ILE A 35 13.30 2.83 -11.21
C ILE A 35 11.79 2.71 -11.02
N ASN A 36 11.20 1.70 -11.66
CA ASN A 36 9.79 1.38 -11.58
C ASN A 36 9.60 -0.04 -11.04
N PHE A 37 8.74 -0.21 -10.03
CA PHE A 37 8.49 -1.50 -9.42
C PHE A 37 7.12 -1.56 -8.74
N THR A 38 6.62 -2.77 -8.52
CA THR A 38 5.38 -2.99 -7.75
C THR A 38 5.71 -3.28 -6.29
N TYR A 39 4.94 -2.70 -5.37
CA TYR A 39 4.98 -2.97 -3.93
C TYR A 39 3.58 -2.77 -3.31
N TRP A 40 3.06 -3.80 -2.65
CA TRP A 40 1.75 -3.77 -1.97
C TRP A 40 0.60 -3.23 -2.87
N ASP A 41 0.50 -3.78 -4.09
CA ASP A 41 -0.46 -3.37 -5.14
C ASP A 41 -0.31 -1.94 -5.67
N TYR A 42 0.75 -1.24 -5.29
CA TYR A 42 1.13 0.04 -5.87
C TYR A 42 2.23 -0.15 -6.91
N ASN A 43 2.03 0.43 -8.09
CA ASN A 43 3.11 0.69 -9.02
C ASN A 43 3.83 1.96 -8.56
N ILE A 44 5.07 1.85 -8.14
CA ILE A 44 5.88 2.94 -7.60
C ILE A 44 7.00 3.21 -8.60
N SER A 45 7.17 4.46 -8.98
CA SER A 45 8.37 4.89 -9.70
C SER A 45 9.06 6.05 -9.00
N ILE A 46 10.38 6.02 -9.08
CA ILE A 46 11.26 7.09 -8.60
C ILE A 46 12.21 7.47 -9.72
N ASN A 47 12.30 8.77 -9.97
CA ASN A 47 13.15 9.32 -11.00
C ASN A 47 14.02 10.42 -10.39
N TYR A 48 15.33 10.20 -10.44
CA TYR A 48 16.32 11.13 -9.93
C TYR A 48 16.81 12.01 -11.07
N LEU A 49 16.29 13.23 -11.14
CA LEU A 49 16.41 14.12 -12.30
C LEU A 49 17.74 14.88 -12.36
N SER A 50 18.23 15.34 -11.21
CA SER A 50 19.47 16.12 -11.12
C SER A 50 20.03 16.11 -9.70
N ALA A 51 21.36 16.14 -9.57
CA ALA A 51 22.06 16.21 -8.30
C ALA A 51 22.33 17.66 -7.82
N ASP A 52 22.25 18.68 -8.68
CA ASP A 52 22.44 20.08 -8.27
C ASP A 52 21.53 21.07 -9.04
N PRO A 53 20.45 21.58 -8.42
CA PRO A 53 19.93 21.14 -7.13
C PRO A 53 19.44 19.69 -7.20
N GLN A 54 19.38 19.02 -6.04
CA GLN A 54 18.82 17.68 -5.94
C GLN A 54 17.35 17.71 -6.31
N ARG A 55 16.96 16.93 -7.33
CA ARG A 55 15.58 16.86 -7.82
C ARG A 55 15.15 15.41 -8.00
N VAL A 56 14.14 14.99 -7.24
CA VAL A 56 13.60 13.63 -7.31
C VAL A 56 12.08 13.67 -7.42
N LEU A 57 11.55 12.92 -8.39
CA LEU A 57 10.11 12.72 -8.54
C LEU A 57 9.74 11.31 -8.10
N VAL A 58 8.76 11.21 -7.21
CA VAL A 58 8.18 9.92 -6.80
C VAL A 58 6.73 9.87 -7.25
N LYS A 59 6.41 8.82 -7.99
CA LYS A 59 5.07 8.55 -8.52
C LYS A 59 4.51 7.26 -7.93
N VAL A 60 3.21 7.26 -7.70
CA VAL A 60 2.45 6.06 -7.35
C VAL A 60 1.28 5.95 -8.32
N ASN A 61 1.18 4.81 -8.98
CA ASN A 61 0.20 4.51 -10.03
C ASN A 61 0.19 5.60 -11.12
N GLY A 62 1.38 6.01 -11.56
CA GLY A 62 1.58 7.03 -12.59
C GLY A 62 1.37 8.48 -12.14
N LYS A 63 0.86 8.73 -10.93
CA LYS A 63 0.65 10.09 -10.39
C LYS A 63 1.80 10.52 -9.50
N VAL A 64 2.33 11.73 -9.70
CA VAL A 64 3.32 12.33 -8.81
C VAL A 64 2.69 12.52 -7.43
N ILE A 65 3.28 11.88 -6.42
CA ILE A 65 2.86 12.00 -5.02
C ILE A 65 3.82 12.84 -4.19
N ASN A 66 5.08 12.97 -4.65
CA ASN A 66 6.08 13.81 -4.00
C ASN A 66 7.10 14.29 -5.03
N GLU A 67 7.50 15.55 -4.88
CA GLU A 67 8.62 16.17 -5.60
C GLU A 67 9.58 16.70 -4.55
N ILE A 68 10.79 16.17 -4.56
CA ILE A 68 11.82 16.48 -3.58
C ILE A 68 12.84 17.38 -4.27
N ASN A 69 12.92 18.61 -3.77
CA ASN A 69 13.89 19.61 -4.20
C ASN A 69 14.77 19.95 -3.00
N LYS A 70 16.09 19.68 -3.10
CA LYS A 70 17.06 19.92 -2.03
C LYS A 70 18.30 20.64 -2.56
N SER A 71 18.75 21.66 -1.84
CA SER A 71 20.10 22.20 -1.99
C SER A 71 21.11 21.30 -1.29
N ILE A 72 22.38 21.40 -1.68
CA ILE A 72 23.50 20.69 -1.07
C ILE A 72 23.54 20.88 0.46
N ASP A 73 23.18 22.07 0.95
CA ASP A 73 23.24 22.43 2.37
C ASP A 73 21.91 22.26 3.13
N ASP A 74 20.88 21.73 2.47
CA ASP A 74 19.55 21.64 3.09
C ASP A 74 19.48 20.62 4.23
N PHE A 75 18.75 21.00 5.28
CA PHE A 75 18.31 20.13 6.36
C PHE A 75 16.78 20.00 6.36
N PRO A 76 16.20 18.87 6.81
CA PRO A 76 16.87 17.62 7.18
C PRO A 76 17.53 16.91 5.98
N ARG A 77 18.49 16.04 6.28
CA ARG A 77 19.28 15.28 5.28
C ARG A 77 18.54 14.07 4.75
N GLY A 78 17.75 13.36 5.56
CA GLY A 78 16.77 12.38 5.08
C GLY A 78 15.42 13.04 4.78
N VAL A 79 14.71 12.51 3.79
CA VAL A 79 13.32 12.88 3.47
C VAL A 79 12.45 11.66 3.74
N TYR A 80 11.44 11.86 4.60
CA TYR A 80 10.56 10.81 5.08
C TYR A 80 9.11 11.24 4.88
N TRP A 81 8.30 10.42 4.24
CA TRP A 81 6.89 10.74 4.01
C TRP A 81 6.02 9.49 3.98
N LYS A 82 4.70 9.72 3.97
CA LYS A 82 3.71 8.66 3.94
C LYS A 82 2.77 8.85 2.75
N PHE A 83 2.30 7.75 2.20
CA PHE A 83 1.18 7.73 1.27
C PHE A 83 0.29 6.54 1.62
N LYS A 84 -0.91 6.83 2.13
CA LYS A 84 -1.81 5.82 2.71
C LYS A 84 -1.06 4.97 3.75
N ASP A 85 -1.01 3.65 3.56
CA ASP A 85 -0.38 2.70 4.47
C ASP A 85 1.12 2.51 4.18
N LEU A 86 1.69 3.22 3.19
CA LEU A 86 3.11 3.16 2.86
C LEU A 86 3.89 4.28 3.54
N ARG A 87 5.09 3.95 4.03
CA ARG A 87 6.16 4.88 4.41
C ARG A 87 7.27 4.83 3.37
N PHE A 88 7.78 6.00 3.03
CA PHE A 88 8.87 6.19 2.11
C PHE A 88 10.01 6.90 2.80
N GLU A 89 11.23 6.51 2.44
CA GLU A 89 12.46 7.10 2.91
C GLU A 89 13.36 7.38 1.71
N LEU A 90 13.94 8.57 1.64
CA LEU A 90 14.95 8.94 0.67
C LEU A 90 16.11 9.58 1.42
N LYS A 91 17.31 9.03 1.23
CA LYS A 91 18.52 9.43 1.95
C LYS A 91 19.65 9.66 0.95
N PRO A 92 20.42 10.75 1.06
CA PRO A 92 21.65 10.86 0.30
C PRO A 92 22.67 9.82 0.79
N VAL A 93 23.48 9.31 -0.14
CA VAL A 93 24.48 8.27 0.11
C VAL A 93 25.87 8.79 -0.21
N ILE A 94 26.82 8.57 0.69
CA ILE A 94 28.25 8.79 0.44
C ILE A 94 28.97 7.49 0.72
N TRP A 95 29.75 7.02 -0.25
CA TRP A 95 30.56 5.82 -0.11
C TRP A 95 31.92 6.18 0.49
N ARG A 96 32.32 5.49 1.55
CA ARG A 96 33.65 5.64 2.15
C ARG A 96 34.27 4.29 2.44
N ILE A 97 35.59 4.25 2.34
CA ILE A 97 36.39 3.09 2.73
C ILE A 97 36.62 3.17 4.24
N ASN A 98 36.24 2.12 4.98
CA ASN A 98 36.51 2.02 6.41
C ASN A 98 37.97 1.56 6.69
N GLU A 99 38.35 1.49 7.97
CA GLU A 99 39.70 1.07 8.41
C GLU A 99 40.09 -0.34 7.92
N GLU A 100 39.11 -1.19 7.60
CA GLU A 100 39.29 -2.56 7.10
C GLU A 100 39.33 -2.63 5.56
N GLY A 101 39.32 -1.49 4.87
CA GLY A 101 39.36 -1.43 3.40
C GLY A 101 38.02 -1.72 2.72
N ARG A 102 36.91 -1.80 3.47
CA ARG A 102 35.56 -2.06 2.92
C ARG A 102 34.90 -0.75 2.51
N ASN A 103 34.37 -0.70 1.28
CA ASN A 103 33.57 0.42 0.80
C ASN A 103 32.13 0.31 1.35
N LEU A 104 31.73 1.25 2.21
CA LEU A 104 30.45 1.24 2.92
C LEU A 104 29.65 2.51 2.63
N PRO A 105 28.31 2.42 2.55
CA PRO A 105 27.44 3.58 2.38
C PRO A 105 27.20 4.29 3.72
N TYR A 106 27.36 5.60 3.73
CA TYR A 106 27.02 6.50 4.82
C TYR A 106 25.80 7.32 4.39
N PHE A 107 24.74 7.26 5.19
CA PHE A 107 23.46 7.89 4.87
C PHE A 107 23.32 9.24 5.58
N GLU A 108 22.58 10.16 4.95
CA GLU A 108 22.12 11.41 5.58
C GLU A 108 23.24 12.37 6.04
N GLU A 109 24.42 12.30 5.44
CA GLU A 109 25.51 13.23 5.76
C GLU A 109 25.34 14.59 5.04
N THR A 110 25.23 14.56 3.70
CA THR A 110 25.05 15.76 2.88
C THR A 110 24.29 15.44 1.60
N TRP A 111 23.56 16.42 1.07
CA TRP A 111 22.93 16.37 -0.24
C TRP A 111 23.92 16.62 -1.40
N ASN A 112 25.22 16.77 -1.12
CA ASN A 112 26.26 16.74 -2.15
C ASN A 112 26.60 15.29 -2.56
N THR A 113 25.73 14.66 -3.32
CA THR A 113 25.93 13.29 -3.84
C THR A 113 25.20 13.10 -5.16
N THR A 114 25.64 12.14 -5.97
CA THR A 114 24.95 11.69 -7.19
C THR A 114 24.25 10.36 -7.00
N GLU A 115 24.18 9.85 -5.77
CA GLU A 115 23.53 8.57 -5.45
C GLU A 115 22.69 8.69 -4.18
N LEU A 116 21.47 8.16 -4.25
CA LEU A 116 20.48 8.19 -3.17
C LEU A 116 20.07 6.76 -2.83
N TYR A 117 19.68 6.55 -1.58
CA TYR A 117 19.00 5.33 -1.14
C TYR A 117 17.52 5.61 -0.95
N PHE A 118 16.70 4.81 -1.61
CA PHE A 118 15.25 4.88 -1.49
C PHE A 118 14.74 3.59 -0.85
N GLU A 119 13.80 3.72 0.09
CA GLU A 119 13.13 2.60 0.72
C GLU A 119 11.63 2.86 0.83
N VAL A 120 10.84 1.79 0.63
CA VAL A 120 9.42 1.78 0.91
C VAL A 120 9.06 0.61 1.80
N CYS A 121 8.20 0.85 2.79
CA CYS A 121 7.62 -0.20 3.64
C CYS A 121 6.17 0.10 3.97
N ILE A 122 5.44 -0.92 4.41
CA ILE A 122 4.08 -0.78 4.92
C ILE A 122 4.06 -0.49 6.42
N LEU A 123 3.20 0.43 6.85
CA LEU A 123 3.06 0.88 8.23
C LEU A 123 2.13 -0.01 9.07
N SER A 124 1.14 -0.65 8.44
CA SER A 124 0.18 -1.56 9.08
C SER A 124 -0.55 -2.41 8.04
N PRO A 125 -0.83 -3.71 8.31
CA PRO A 125 -1.61 -4.57 7.39
C PRO A 125 -3.09 -4.17 7.30
N TYR A 126 -3.58 -3.35 8.23
CA TYR A 126 -5.00 -3.05 8.30
C TYR A 126 -5.32 -1.79 7.50
N PRO A 127 -5.98 -1.90 6.33
CA PRO A 127 -6.63 -0.73 5.74
C PRO A 127 -7.61 -0.20 6.79
N SER A 128 -7.63 1.12 7.04
CA SER A 128 -8.52 1.75 8.03
C SER A 128 -9.91 1.10 7.97
N GLU A 129 -10.34 0.47 9.08
CA GLU A 129 -11.49 -0.46 9.17
C GLU A 129 -12.80 0.04 8.53
N ASN A 130 -12.90 1.35 8.29
CA ASN A 130 -14.07 2.06 7.82
C ASN A 130 -14.56 1.66 6.41
N ASN A 131 -13.74 1.10 5.53
CA ASN A 131 -14.15 0.81 4.15
C ASN A 131 -14.50 -0.68 3.90
N PHE A 132 -13.83 -1.61 4.57
CA PHE A 132 -14.07 -3.05 4.38
C PHE A 132 -15.31 -3.53 5.15
N ILE A 133 -15.44 -3.11 6.43
CA ILE A 133 -16.61 -3.46 7.26
C ILE A 133 -17.90 -2.87 6.68
N LYS A 134 -17.86 -1.62 6.15
CA LYS A 134 -19.02 -1.03 5.46
C LYS A 134 -19.42 -1.81 4.21
N LYS A 135 -18.47 -2.29 3.41
CA LYS A 135 -18.76 -3.08 2.19
C LYS A 135 -19.37 -4.44 2.53
N ILE A 136 -18.80 -5.17 3.49
CA ILE A 136 -19.37 -6.46 3.91
C ILE A 136 -20.74 -6.27 4.57
N GLY A 137 -20.89 -5.27 5.44
CA GLY A 137 -22.16 -4.93 6.06
C GLY A 137 -23.24 -4.59 5.04
N ALA A 138 -22.91 -3.80 4.01
CA ALA A 138 -23.84 -3.46 2.93
C ALA A 138 -24.25 -4.67 2.09
N ILE A 139 -23.30 -5.54 1.72
CA ILE A 139 -23.59 -6.75 0.93
C ILE A 139 -24.45 -7.73 1.74
N GLY A 140 -24.11 -7.96 3.02
CA GLY A 140 -24.87 -8.82 3.92
C GLY A 140 -26.31 -8.33 4.13
N MET A 141 -26.49 -7.01 4.25
CA MET A 141 -27.82 -6.40 4.40
C MET A 141 -28.69 -6.56 3.13
N VAL A 142 -28.10 -6.41 1.94
CA VAL A 142 -28.82 -6.60 0.66
C VAL A 142 -29.29 -8.04 0.51
N ILE A 143 -28.45 -9.02 0.84
CA ILE A 143 -28.82 -10.44 0.80
C ILE A 143 -29.96 -10.73 1.78
N ALA A 144 -29.89 -10.22 3.02
CA ALA A 144 -30.94 -10.41 4.02
C ALA A 144 -32.31 -9.84 3.56
N ILE A 145 -32.32 -8.65 2.96
CA ILE A 145 -33.54 -8.02 2.44
C ILE A 145 -34.13 -8.87 1.29
N ALA A 146 -33.29 -9.35 0.37
CA ALA A 146 -33.75 -10.19 -0.75
C ALA A 146 -34.40 -11.50 -0.30
N VAL A 147 -33.83 -12.15 0.74
CA VAL A 147 -34.38 -13.37 1.34
C VAL A 147 -35.74 -13.09 1.98
N ILE A 148 -35.88 -12.00 2.74
CA ILE A 148 -37.14 -11.61 3.39
C ILE A 148 -38.23 -11.33 2.35
N ILE A 149 -37.92 -10.56 1.31
CA ILE A 149 -38.87 -10.26 0.22
C ILE A 149 -39.33 -11.55 -0.47
N THR A 150 -38.39 -12.45 -0.77
CA THR A 150 -38.71 -13.73 -1.42
C THR A 150 -39.62 -14.59 -0.54
N ALA A 151 -39.35 -14.66 0.76
CA ALA A 151 -40.18 -15.40 1.72
C ALA A 151 -41.61 -14.84 1.80
N ILE A 152 -41.78 -13.50 1.78
CA ILE A 152 -43.08 -12.83 1.77
C ILE A 152 -43.86 -13.12 0.48
N ILE A 153 -43.18 -13.11 -0.67
CA ILE A 153 -43.82 -13.41 -1.97
C ILE A 153 -44.29 -14.86 -2.01
N VAL A 154 -43.46 -15.81 -1.56
CA VAL A 154 -43.82 -17.24 -1.53
C VAL A 154 -45.02 -17.48 -0.60
N THR A 155 -45.01 -16.90 0.61
CA THR A 155 -46.16 -17.05 1.54
C THR A 155 -47.44 -16.42 0.96
N LYS A 156 -47.37 -15.24 0.33
CA LYS A 156 -48.53 -14.64 -0.35
C LYS A 156 -49.05 -15.48 -1.52
N LYS A 157 -48.16 -16.12 -2.29
CA LYS A 157 -48.53 -16.97 -3.43
C LYS A 157 -49.21 -18.26 -2.97
N ILE A 158 -48.69 -18.91 -1.93
CA ILE A 158 -49.31 -20.10 -1.31
C ILE A 158 -50.71 -19.77 -0.79
N ARG A 159 -50.88 -18.61 -0.13
CA ARG A 159 -52.17 -18.16 0.42
C ARG A 159 -53.21 -17.78 -0.64
N ARG A 160 -52.79 -17.50 -1.88
CA ARG A 160 -53.68 -17.19 -3.02
C ARG A 160 -54.04 -18.42 -3.87
N GLY A 161 -53.20 -19.46 -3.87
CA GLY A 161 -53.48 -20.73 -4.57
C GLY A 161 -54.25 -21.76 -3.74
N THR A 162 -54.72 -21.39 -2.54
CA THR A 162 -55.53 -22.23 -1.63
C THR A 162 -56.98 -21.73 -1.52
N LYS A 163 -57.51 -21.15 -2.59
CA LYS A 163 -58.94 -20.88 -2.77
C LYS A 163 -59.47 -21.63 -3.97
#